data_AF-A0A2J8IT48-F1
#
_entry.id   AF-A0A2J8IT48-F1
#
_cell.length_a   1.000
_cell.length_b   1.000
_cell.length_c   1.000
_cell.angle_alpha   90.00
_cell.angle_beta   90.00
_cell.angle_gamma   90.00
#
_symmetry.space_group_name_H-M   'P 1'
#
loop_
_entity.id
_entity.type
_entity.pdbx_description
1 polymer ?
#
loop_
_entity_poly.entity_id
_entity_poly.type
_entity_poly.pdbx_seq_one_letter_code
_entity_poly.pdbx_strand_id
1 'polypeptide(L)'
;MYGGIYCFLCQDYIYDKDMEIIAKEEQRKAWKMQGVGEKFSTWEPTKRELELLKHNPKRRKITSNCTIGLRGLINLGNTCFMNCIVQALTHTPLLRDFFLSDRHRCE
;
A
#
# COMPACT_ATOMS: atom_id res chain seq x y z
N MET A 1 -4.88 -12.43 -11.30
CA MET A 1 -3.72 -11.70 -11.83
C MET A 1 -3.95 -11.59 -13.33
N TYR A 2 -4.71 -10.57 -13.77
CA TYR A 2 -5.17 -10.46 -15.17
C TYR A 2 -4.54 -9.21 -15.82
N GLY A 3 -4.26 -9.22 -17.11
CA GLY A 3 -3.71 -8.07 -17.83
C GLY A 3 -2.18 -7.99 -17.93
N GLY A 4 -1.46 -9.04 -17.53
CA GLY A 4 -0.04 -9.18 -17.85
C GLY A 4 0.16 -9.71 -19.27
N ILE A 5 1.21 -9.23 -19.97
CA ILE A 5 1.59 -9.73 -21.29
C ILE A 5 2.59 -10.86 -21.11
N TYR A 6 2.32 -12.01 -21.72
CA TYR A 6 3.22 -13.17 -21.68
C TYR A 6 3.88 -13.36 -23.04
N CYS A 7 5.21 -13.49 -23.06
CA CYS A 7 5.95 -13.80 -24.26
C CYS A 7 6.19 -15.30 -24.35
N PHE A 8 5.52 -15.98 -25.28
CA PHE A 8 5.70 -17.43 -25.48
C PHE A 8 7.11 -17.81 -25.93
N LEU A 9 7.83 -16.91 -26.58
CA LEU A 9 9.22 -17.14 -27.00
C LEU A 9 10.18 -17.10 -25.81
N CYS A 10 10.02 -16.11 -24.92
CA CYS A 10 10.83 -15.96 -23.71
C CYS A 10 10.39 -16.90 -22.58
N GLN A 11 9.18 -17.45 -22.68
CA GLN A 11 8.50 -18.21 -21.63
C GLN A 11 8.35 -17.44 -20.31
N ASP A 12 8.20 -16.11 -20.40
CA ASP A 12 8.09 -15.23 -19.24
C ASP A 12 7.12 -14.06 -19.49
N TYR A 13 6.72 -13.37 -18.43
CA TYR A 13 5.97 -12.13 -18.50
C TYR A 13 6.85 -10.96 -18.93
N ILE A 14 6.26 -10.04 -19.69
CA ILE A 14 6.89 -8.78 -20.07
C ILE A 14 6.59 -7.75 -18.97
N TYR A 15 7.64 -7.33 -18.26
CA TYR A 15 7.60 -6.34 -17.18
C TYR A 15 7.86 -4.92 -17.67
N ASP A 16 7.15 -4.51 -18.72
CA ASP A 16 7.25 -3.15 -19.24
C ASP A 16 6.38 -2.18 -18.43
N LYS A 17 6.96 -1.03 -18.06
CA LYS A 17 6.32 -0.07 -17.15
C LYS A 17 5.07 0.56 -17.75
N ASP A 18 5.09 0.87 -19.04
CA ASP A 18 3.94 1.51 -19.70
C ASP A 18 2.81 0.49 -19.84
N MET A 19 3.14 -0.76 -20.15
CA MET A 19 2.17 -1.87 -20.17
C MET A 19 1.55 -2.13 -18.79
N GLU A 20 2.34 -2.09 -17.71
CA GLU A 20 1.83 -2.21 -16.34
C GLU A 20 0.86 -1.07 -15.97
N ILE A 21 1.17 0.16 -16.39
CA ILE A 21 0.30 1.33 -16.16
C ILE A 21 -1.05 1.13 -16.88
N ILE A 22 -1.01 0.77 -18.17
CA ILE A 22 -2.22 0.52 -18.97
C ILE A 22 -3.06 -0.60 -18.31
N ALA A 23 -2.42 -1.70 -17.92
CA ALA A 23 -3.11 -2.81 -17.27
C ALA A 23 -3.80 -2.39 -15.96
N LYS A 24 -3.13 -1.59 -15.12
CA LYS A 24 -3.72 -1.05 -13.88
C LYS A 24 -4.91 -0.13 -14.15
N GLU A 25 -4.83 0.72 -15.16
CA GLU A 25 -5.92 1.64 -15.53
C GLU A 25 -7.16 0.91 -16.04
N GLU A 26 -6.98 -0.06 -16.94
CA GLU A 26 -8.08 -0.86 -17.48
C GLU A 26 -8.76 -1.71 -16.40
N GLN A 27 -7.96 -2.31 -15.49
CA GLN A 27 -8.53 -3.00 -14.32
C GLN A 27 -9.37 -2.06 -13.44
N ARG A 28 -8.91 -0.82 -13.24
CA ARG A 28 -9.64 0.17 -12.44
C ARG A 28 -10.96 0.56 -13.12
N LYS A 29 -10.96 0.76 -14.44
CA LYS A 29 -12.18 1.03 -15.23
C LYS A 29 -13.16 -0.13 -15.14
N ALA A 30 -12.70 -1.35 -15.40
CA ALA A 30 -13.53 -2.56 -15.33
C ALA A 30 -14.15 -2.75 -13.94
N TRP A 31 -13.40 -2.50 -12.86
CA TRP A 31 -13.92 -2.59 -11.51
C TRP A 31 -15.02 -1.55 -11.24
N LYS A 32 -14.82 -0.29 -11.66
CA LYS A 32 -15.84 0.76 -11.53
C LYS A 32 -17.13 0.40 -12.26
N MET A 33 -17.04 -0.29 -13.40
CA MET A 33 -18.22 -0.74 -14.15
C MET A 33 -19.02 -1.83 -13.43
N GLN A 34 -18.44 -2.55 -12.46
CA GLN A 34 -19.14 -3.59 -11.70
C GLN A 34 -20.07 -3.01 -10.60
N GLY A 35 -20.05 -1.69 -10.37
CA GLY A 35 -20.88 -1.04 -9.34
C GLY A 35 -20.50 -1.40 -7.89
N VAL A 36 -19.51 -2.26 -7.71
CA VAL A 36 -18.83 -2.49 -6.43
C VAL A 36 -17.94 -1.27 -6.19
N GLY A 37 -17.92 -0.72 -4.98
CA GLY A 37 -17.15 0.48 -4.63
C GLY A 37 -15.66 0.40 -4.99
N GLU A 38 -14.89 1.45 -4.72
CA GLU A 38 -13.49 1.49 -5.19
C GLU A 38 -12.66 0.31 -4.70
N LYS A 39 -12.03 -0.40 -5.64
CA LYS A 39 -11.04 -1.43 -5.33
C LYS A 39 -9.91 -0.79 -4.52
N PHE A 40 -9.52 -1.42 -3.41
CA PHE A 40 -8.31 -1.02 -2.72
C PHE A 40 -7.13 -1.07 -3.70
N SER A 41 -6.45 0.06 -3.85
CA SER A 41 -5.20 0.16 -4.59
C SER A 41 -4.17 0.83 -3.70
N THR A 42 -2.92 0.43 -3.85
CA THR A 42 -1.83 1.09 -3.12
C THR A 42 -1.76 2.54 -3.60
N TRP A 43 -1.65 3.48 -2.66
CA TRP A 43 -1.51 4.89 -3.00
C TRP A 43 -0.22 5.11 -3.80
N GLU A 44 -0.37 5.72 -4.97
CA GLU A 44 0.74 6.15 -5.82
C GLU A 44 0.63 7.68 -5.95
N PRO A 45 1.62 8.45 -5.47
CA PRO A 45 1.55 9.90 -5.51
C PRO A 45 1.67 10.44 -6.94
N THR A 46 0.88 11.44 -7.26
CA THR A 46 1.03 12.27 -8.45
C THR A 46 2.36 13.04 -8.43
N LYS A 47 2.79 13.57 -9.58
CA LYS A 47 3.98 14.43 -9.68
C LYS A 47 3.91 15.62 -8.72
N ARG A 48 2.73 16.24 -8.61
CA ARG A 48 2.47 17.35 -7.68
C ARG A 48 2.57 16.93 -6.22
N GLU A 49 1.97 15.79 -5.85
CA GLU A 49 2.09 15.26 -4.48
C GLU A 49 3.54 14.91 -4.14
N LEU A 50 4.29 14.32 -5.09
CA LEU A 50 5.71 14.04 -4.91
C LEU A 50 6.52 15.32 -4.62
N GLU A 51 6.23 16.42 -5.31
CA GLU A 51 6.85 17.71 -5.04
C GLU A 51 6.49 18.23 -3.65
N LEU A 52 5.22 18.18 -3.26
CA LEU A 52 4.78 18.58 -1.91
C LEU A 52 5.45 17.74 -0.81
N LEU A 53 5.53 16.42 -0.99
CA LEU A 53 6.20 15.52 -0.07
C LEU A 53 7.68 15.86 0.08
N LYS A 54 8.38 16.22 -1.01
CA LYS A 54 9.80 16.60 -0.95
C LYS A 54 10.04 17.84 -0.06
N HIS A 55 9.08 18.75 0.02
CA HIS A 55 9.18 19.96 0.84
C HIS A 55 8.76 19.74 2.31
N ASN A 56 8.16 18.59 2.65
CA ASN A 56 7.75 18.31 4.03
C ASN A 56 8.99 18.02 4.91
N PRO A 57 9.33 18.87 5.91
CA PRO A 57 10.49 18.67 6.76
C PRO A 57 10.39 17.42 7.66
N LYS A 58 9.18 16.91 7.90
CA LYS A 58 8.94 15.67 8.66
C LYS A 58 8.96 14.42 7.79
N ARG A 59 9.22 14.53 6.47
CA ARG A 59 9.24 13.39 5.57
C ARG A 59 10.34 12.41 5.96
N ARG A 60 9.96 11.17 6.25
CA ARG A 60 10.89 10.05 6.42
C ARG A 60 11.07 9.33 5.08
N LYS A 61 12.30 9.22 4.58
CA LYS A 61 12.62 8.40 3.41
C LYS A 61 12.84 6.96 3.87
N ILE A 62 11.99 6.05 3.39
CA ILE A 62 12.17 4.61 3.58
C ILE A 62 13.05 4.10 2.45
N THR A 63 14.23 3.55 2.79
CA THR A 63 15.13 2.88 1.84
C THR A 63 14.83 1.38 1.80
N SER A 64 15.36 0.66 0.80
CA SER A 64 15.15 -0.78 0.65
C SER A 64 15.57 -1.61 1.88
N ASN A 65 16.57 -1.15 2.62
CA ASN A 65 17.10 -1.83 3.80
C ASN A 65 16.49 -1.30 5.12
N CYS A 66 15.38 -0.58 5.03
CA CYS A 66 14.80 0.10 6.16
C CYS A 66 13.85 -0.82 6.95
N THR A 67 14.01 -0.88 8.27
CA THR A 67 13.12 -1.63 9.17
C THR A 67 12.02 -0.74 9.77
N ILE A 68 11.78 0.46 9.22
CA ILE A 68 10.68 1.33 9.65
C ILE A 68 9.35 0.59 9.48
N GLY A 69 8.56 0.55 10.55
CA GLY A 69 7.31 -0.21 10.61
C GLY A 69 7.49 -1.65 11.07
N LEU A 70 8.69 -2.23 11.04
CA LEU A 70 8.99 -3.58 11.54
C LEU A 70 9.51 -3.50 12.98
N ARG A 71 8.60 -3.24 13.92
CA ARG A 71 8.95 -3.07 15.34
C ARG A 71 8.24 -4.10 16.20
N GLY A 72 9.02 -4.87 16.95
CA GLY A 72 8.49 -5.76 17.98
C GLY A 72 7.86 -4.99 19.14
N LEU A 73 6.82 -5.57 19.72
CA LEU A 73 6.14 -5.05 20.92
C LEU A 73 6.63 -5.82 22.14
N ILE A 74 6.99 -5.09 23.20
CA ILE A 74 7.43 -5.68 24.47
C ILE A 74 6.24 -6.42 25.08
N ASN A 75 6.47 -7.64 25.56
CA ASN A 75 5.46 -8.36 26.34
C ASN A 75 5.51 -7.84 27.78
N LEU A 76 4.42 -7.24 28.25
CA LEU A 76 4.32 -6.66 29.60
C LEU A 76 3.65 -7.63 30.60
N GLY A 77 3.64 -8.93 30.26
CA GLY A 77 2.93 -9.98 30.99
C GLY A 77 1.54 -10.20 30.40
N ASN A 78 1.28 -11.40 29.86
CA ASN A 78 0.02 -11.77 29.19
C ASN A 78 -0.44 -10.86 28.04
N THR A 79 0.43 -10.00 27.49
CA THR A 79 0.07 -9.12 26.37
C THR A 79 0.39 -9.71 24.99
N CYS A 80 0.89 -10.95 24.90
CA CYS A 80 1.28 -11.57 23.62
C CYS A 80 0.11 -11.67 22.62
N PHE A 81 -1.10 -11.97 23.11
CA PHE A 81 -2.33 -11.95 22.31
C PHE A 81 -2.65 -10.56 21.78
N MET A 82 -2.54 -9.53 22.62
CA MET A 82 -2.74 -8.15 22.17
C MET A 82 -1.66 -7.73 21.16
N ASN A 83 -0.40 -8.11 21.41
CA ASN A 83 0.73 -7.79 20.55
C ASN A 83 0.52 -8.35 19.13
N CYS A 84 0.07 -9.61 18.98
CA CYS A 84 -0.17 -10.17 17.65
C CYS A 84 -1.36 -9.51 16.93
N ILE A 85 -2.41 -9.13 17.67
CA ILE A 85 -3.55 -8.38 17.11
C ILE A 85 -3.12 -7.00 16.63
N VAL A 86 -2.40 -6.23 17.44
CA VAL A 86 -1.93 -4.88 17.06
C VAL A 86 -1.06 -4.94 15.81
N GLN A 87 -0.17 -5.93 15.72
CA GLN A 87 0.66 -6.15 14.54
C GLN A 87 -0.19 -6.47 13.30
N ALA A 88 -1.18 -7.39 13.41
CA ALA A 88 -2.06 -7.72 12.30
C ALA A 88 -2.86 -6.50 11.79
N LEU A 89 -3.39 -5.68 12.70
CA LEU A 89 -4.15 -4.48 12.36
C LEU A 89 -3.27 -3.41 11.69
N THR A 90 -2.07 -3.16 12.22
CA THR A 90 -1.16 -2.12 11.71
C THR A 90 -0.42 -2.52 10.43
N HIS A 91 -0.32 -3.81 10.13
CA HIS A 91 0.25 -4.34 8.89
C HIS A 91 -0.79 -4.69 7.82
N THR A 92 -2.08 -4.49 8.10
CA THR A 92 -3.15 -4.57 7.09
C THR A 92 -3.35 -3.17 6.47
N PRO A 93 -2.99 -2.91 5.20
CA PRO A 93 -2.93 -1.56 4.64
C PRO A 93 -4.21 -0.72 4.83
N LEU A 94 -5.39 -1.30 4.60
CA LEU A 94 -6.68 -0.61 4.79
C LEU A 94 -6.90 -0.13 6.22
N LEU A 95 -6.59 -1.00 7.20
CA LEU A 95 -6.79 -0.70 8.62
C LEU A 95 -5.72 0.27 9.11
N ARG A 96 -4.47 0.05 8.71
CA ARG A 96 -3.35 0.96 8.98
C ARG A 96 -3.67 2.38 8.52
N ASP A 97 -4.09 2.55 7.27
CA ASP A 97 -4.34 3.86 6.69
C ASP A 97 -5.54 4.53 7.39
N PHE A 98 -6.57 3.75 7.76
CA PHE A 98 -7.68 4.24 8.59
C PHE A 98 -7.21 4.74 9.95
N PHE A 99 -6.47 3.92 10.72
CA PHE A 99 -6.00 4.28 12.07
C PHE A 99 -4.97 5.42 12.07
N LEU A 100 -4.16 5.54 11.01
CA LEU A 100 -3.14 6.59 10.87
C LEU A 100 -3.64 7.85 10.14
N SER A 101 -4.91 7.93 9.76
CA SER A 101 -5.49 9.07 9.05
C SER A 101 -5.70 10.33 9.91
N ASP A 102 -5.25 10.32 11.18
CA ASP A 102 -5.41 11.39 12.16
C ASP A 102 -6.88 11.85 12.34
N ARG A 103 -7.82 10.92 12.12
CA ARG A 103 -9.25 11.15 12.28
C ARG A 103 -9.79 10.79 13.67
N HIS A 104 -8.94 10.26 14.54
CA HIS A 104 -9.32 9.95 15.91
C HIS A 104 -9.36 11.23 16.74
N ARG A 105 -10.57 11.65 17.16
CA ARG A 105 -10.76 12.74 18.11
C ARG A 105 -11.05 12.13 19.47
N CYS A 106 -10.14 12.29 20.43
CA CYS A 106 -10.45 12.05 21.83
C CYS A 106 -11.27 13.23 22.35
N GLU A 107 -12.39 12.94 22.98
CA GLU A 107 -13.12 13.88 23.84
C GLU A 107 -12.56 13.85 25.26
#